data_AF-A0A240UNA4-F1
#
_entry.id   AF-A0A240UNA4-F1
#
_cell.length_a   1.000
_cell.length_b   1.000
_cell.length_c   1.000
_cell.angle_alpha   90.00
_cell.angle_beta   90.00
_cell.angle_gamma   90.00
#
_symmetry.space_group_name_H-M   'P 1'
#
loop_
_entity.id
_entity.type
_entity.pdbx_description
1 polymer ?
#
loop_
_entity_poly.entity_id
_entity_poly.type
_entity_poly.pdbx_seq_one_letter_code
_entity_poly.pdbx_strand_id
1 'polypeptide(L)'
;MTQRPESAHLNDQAAAASSTPAAQTPSDFAGTLAALEGLVRRLESGDSGLEASLEDFERGIALVRDARARLEQAELRVQQLLEQDDGALVSPPLNEQSHDNDA
;
A
#
# COMPACT_ATOMS: atom_id res chain seq x y z
N MET A 1 -45.51 12.10 -46.27
CA MET A 1 -46.68 11.31 -45.85
C MET A 1 -46.23 10.47 -44.67
N THR A 2 -46.87 10.72 -43.52
CA THR A 2 -46.89 9.88 -42.31
C THR A 2 -45.62 9.84 -41.43
N GLN A 3 -45.74 10.56 -40.32
CA GLN A 3 -45.01 10.36 -39.06
C GLN A 3 -45.50 9.13 -38.28
N ARG A 4 -44.69 8.75 -37.28
CA ARG A 4 -44.97 8.10 -35.96
C ARG A 4 -45.00 6.55 -35.91
N PRO A 5 -44.78 5.90 -34.72
CA PRO A 5 -44.37 6.43 -33.39
C PRO A 5 -43.35 5.60 -32.55
N GLU A 6 -42.84 6.28 -31.50
CA GLU A 6 -42.58 5.86 -30.08
C GLU A 6 -41.70 4.67 -29.63
N SER A 7 -40.73 5.04 -28.77
CA SER A 7 -40.56 4.63 -27.35
C SER A 7 -40.24 3.18 -26.96
N ALA A 8 -38.99 2.97 -26.53
CA ALA A 8 -38.60 2.19 -25.34
C ALA A 8 -37.18 2.65 -24.94
N HIS A 9 -37.02 3.64 -24.05
CA HIS A 9 -36.71 3.46 -22.62
C HIS A 9 -35.99 2.15 -22.28
N LEU A 10 -34.71 2.25 -21.93
CA LEU A 10 -34.16 1.88 -20.61
C LEU A 10 -32.64 2.00 -20.73
N ASN A 11 -32.13 3.15 -20.32
CA ASN A 11 -30.81 3.21 -19.74
C ASN A 11 -30.89 2.48 -18.40
N ASP A 12 -30.59 1.18 -18.39
CA ASP A 12 -30.42 0.40 -17.17
C ASP A 12 -28.94 0.05 -17.01
N GLN A 13 -28.42 0.48 -15.87
CA GLN A 13 -27.05 0.25 -15.44
C GLN A 13 -26.88 -1.25 -15.16
N ALA A 14 -26.22 -1.95 -16.09
CA ALA A 14 -25.55 -3.21 -15.77
C ALA A 14 -24.13 -2.88 -15.30
N ALA A 15 -23.96 -2.98 -14.00
CA ALA A 15 -22.70 -2.93 -13.28
C ALA A 15 -21.65 -3.92 -13.82
N ALA A 16 -20.41 -3.65 -13.41
CA ALA A 16 -19.28 -4.57 -13.27
C ALA A 16 -18.41 -4.83 -14.51
N ALA A 17 -17.37 -4.00 -14.65
CA ALA A 17 -16.02 -4.35 -15.15
C ALA A 17 -15.18 -3.05 -15.12
N SER A 18 -14.08 -2.86 -14.41
CA SER A 18 -13.20 -3.77 -13.70
C SER A 18 -12.35 -2.93 -12.75
N SER A 19 -12.67 -2.90 -11.45
CA SER A 19 -11.70 -2.47 -10.45
C SER A 19 -10.72 -3.63 -10.21
N THR A 20 -9.89 -3.88 -11.21
CA THR A 20 -8.66 -4.67 -11.03
C THR A 20 -7.86 -3.98 -9.94
N PRO A 21 -7.42 -4.66 -8.86
CA PRO A 21 -6.50 -4.06 -7.93
C PRO A 21 -5.18 -3.91 -8.69
N ALA A 22 -4.98 -2.73 -9.28
CA ALA A 22 -3.71 -2.37 -9.88
C ALA A 22 -2.67 -2.63 -8.79
N ALA A 23 -1.75 -3.54 -9.08
CA ALA A 23 -0.57 -3.77 -8.27
C ALA A 23 0.02 -2.40 -7.95
N GLN A 24 -0.07 -1.98 -6.68
CA GLN A 24 0.40 -0.68 -6.22
C GLN A 24 1.86 -0.56 -6.65
N THR A 25 2.12 0.33 -7.59
CA THR A 25 3.38 0.37 -8.32
C THR A 25 4.49 0.85 -7.38
N PRO A 26 5.75 0.44 -7.62
CA PRO A 26 6.90 0.93 -6.84
C PRO A 26 7.04 2.46 -6.84
N SER A 27 6.38 3.16 -7.78
CA SER A 27 6.21 4.61 -7.79
C SER A 27 5.55 5.16 -6.53
N ASP A 28 4.61 4.42 -5.94
CA ASP A 28 3.84 4.88 -4.78
C ASP A 28 4.70 4.82 -3.52
N PHE A 29 5.56 3.80 -3.40
CA PHE A 29 6.52 3.69 -2.29
C PHE A 29 7.60 4.78 -2.37
N ALA A 30 8.17 5.01 -3.55
CA ALA A 30 9.12 6.11 -3.76
C ALA A 30 8.48 7.47 -3.46
N GLY A 31 7.20 7.65 -3.79
CA GLY A 31 6.41 8.82 -3.43
C GLY A 31 6.24 8.99 -1.91
N THR A 32 5.90 7.91 -1.19
CA THR A 32 5.80 7.92 0.28
C THR A 32 7.13 8.32 0.94
N LEU A 33 8.26 7.82 0.45
CA LEU A 33 9.60 8.21 0.92
C LEU A 33 9.90 9.68 0.66
N ALA A 34 9.66 10.17 -0.56
CA ALA A 34 9.88 11.57 -0.90
C ALA A 34 9.03 12.53 -0.05
N ALA A 35 7.78 12.15 0.25
CA ALA A 35 6.91 12.90 1.14
C ALA A 35 7.45 12.93 2.57
N LEU A 36 7.94 11.79 3.09
CA LEU A 36 8.54 11.69 4.42
C LEU A 36 9.81 12.54 4.54
N GLU A 37 10.71 12.48 3.56
CA GLU A 37 11.91 13.32 3.52
C GLU A 37 11.57 14.82 3.49
N GLY A 38 10.57 15.20 2.69
CA GLY A 38 10.09 16.58 2.62
C GLY A 38 9.56 17.07 3.97
N LEU A 39 8.90 16.18 4.71
CA LEU A 39 8.37 16.49 6.03
C LEU A 39 9.47 16.61 7.09
N VAL A 40 10.43 15.69 7.10
CA VAL A 40 11.60 15.77 8.00
C VAL A 40 12.37 17.06 7.78
N ARG A 41 12.62 17.45 6.53
CA ARG A 41 13.28 18.73 6.21
C ARG A 41 12.53 19.94 6.76
N ARG A 42 11.19 19.92 6.74
CA ARG A 42 10.38 21.02 7.33
C ARG A 42 10.51 21.04 8.85
N LEU A 43 10.43 19.89 9.51
CA LEU A 43 10.61 19.79 10.96
C LEU A 43 12.01 20.24 11.40
N GLU A 44 13.06 19.87 10.65
CA GLU A 44 14.44 20.27 10.93
C GLU A 44 14.69 21.77 10.70
N SER A 45 13.95 22.40 9.78
CA SER A 45 14.10 23.83 9.50
C SER A 45 13.66 24.71 10.68
N GLY A 46 12.73 24.24 11.51
CA GLY A 46 12.21 24.99 12.66
C GLY A 46 11.40 26.25 12.32
N ASP A 47 11.18 26.55 11.03
CA ASP A 47 10.38 27.70 10.56
C ASP A 47 8.86 27.51 10.74
N SER A 48 8.45 26.30 11.15
CA SER A 48 7.05 25.93 11.38
C SER A 48 6.66 26.20 12.83
N GLY A 49 5.49 26.80 13.05
CA GLY A 49 4.92 26.92 14.40
C GLY A 49 4.66 25.55 15.04
N LEU A 50 4.45 25.52 16.36
CA LEU A 50 4.24 24.28 17.12
C LEU A 50 3.10 23.42 16.55
N GLU A 51 1.95 24.02 16.25
CA GLU A 51 0.78 23.32 15.70
C GLU A 51 1.09 22.66 14.35
N ALA A 52 1.75 23.41 13.45
CA ALA A 52 2.15 22.91 12.14
C ALA A 52 3.19 21.78 12.26
N SER A 53 4.08 21.87 13.25
CA SER A 53 5.08 20.83 13.53
C SER A 53 4.43 19.54 14.06
N LEU A 54 3.37 19.67 14.87
CA LEU A 54 2.59 18.51 15.35
C LEU A 54 1.83 17.84 14.20
N GLU A 55 1.17 18.62 13.33
CA GLU A 55 0.51 18.05 12.15
C GLU A 55 1.49 17.36 11.19
N ASP A 56 2.65 17.98 10.96
CA ASP A 56 3.70 17.38 10.14
C ASP A 56 4.16 16.06 10.80
N PHE A 57 4.41 16.04 12.10
CA PHE A 57 4.79 14.83 12.81
C PHE A 57 3.75 13.71 12.68
N GLU A 58 2.46 14.00 12.86
CA GLU A 58 1.37 13.03 12.69
C GLU A 58 1.32 12.47 11.27
N ARG A 59 1.44 13.34 10.26
CA ARG A 59 1.53 12.94 8.86
C ARG A 59 2.76 12.06 8.60
N GLY A 60 3.90 12.36 9.22
CA GLY A 60 5.11 11.55 9.15
C GLY A 60 4.90 10.13 9.70
N ILE A 61 4.23 9.99 10.86
CA ILE A 61 3.90 8.69 11.44
C ILE A 61 2.99 7.88 10.51
N ALA A 62 1.99 8.51 9.89
CA ALA A 62 1.12 7.84 8.94
C ALA A 62 1.89 7.31 7.72
N LEU A 63 2.77 8.12 7.13
CA LEU A 63 3.61 7.73 6.00
C LEU A 63 4.56 6.57 6.34
N VAL A 64 5.17 6.58 7.53
CA VAL A 64 6.04 5.48 7.98
C VAL A 64 5.26 4.17 8.11
N ARG A 65 4.04 4.22 8.65
CA ARG A 65 3.18 3.03 8.78
C ARG A 65 2.78 2.47 7.42
N ASP A 66 2.39 3.35 6.50
CA ASP A 66 2.07 2.97 5.13
C ASP A 66 3.28 2.33 4.41
N ALA A 67 4.46 2.94 4.51
CA ALA A 67 5.69 2.39 3.94
C ALA A 67 6.01 0.99 4.46
N ARG A 68 5.90 0.75 5.77
CA ARG A 68 6.12 -0.57 6.38
C ARG A 68 5.13 -1.61 5.88
N ALA A 69 3.83 -1.28 5.86
CA ALA A 69 2.80 -2.19 5.37
C ALA A 69 3.04 -2.60 3.90
N ARG A 70 3.50 -1.67 3.07
CA ARG A 70 3.85 -1.95 1.67
C ARG A 70 5.06 -2.87 1.55
N LEU A 71 6.09 -2.67 2.39
CA LEU A 71 7.26 -3.54 2.42
C LEU A 71 6.88 -4.97 2.83
N GLU A 72 6.06 -5.11 3.88
CA GLU A 72 5.55 -6.42 4.32
C GLU A 72 4.75 -7.13 3.21
N GLN A 73 3.90 -6.40 2.48
CA GLN A 73 3.17 -6.94 1.34
C GLN A 73 4.09 -7.35 0.18
N ALA A 74 5.13 -6.56 -0.10
CA ALA A 74 6.11 -6.88 -1.13
C ALA A 74 6.92 -8.13 -0.74
N GLU A 75 7.35 -8.23 0.51
CA GLU A 75 8.04 -9.41 1.04
C GLU A 75 7.19 -10.67 0.92
N LEU A 76 5.92 -10.61 1.35
CA LEU A 76 4.99 -11.72 1.23
C LEU A 76 4.80 -12.15 -0.23
N ARG A 77 4.73 -11.19 -1.15
CA ARG A 77 4.59 -11.48 -2.59
C ARG A 77 5.86 -12.13 -3.15
N VAL A 78 7.04 -11.70 -2.70
CA VAL A 78 8.31 -12.33 -3.09
C VAL A 78 8.37 -13.76 -2.55
N GLN A 79 8.00 -13.99 -1.29
CA GLN A 79 7.94 -15.33 -0.70
C GLN A 79 7.03 -16.26 -1.53
N GLN A 80 5.81 -15.82 -1.84
CA GLN A 80 4.88 -16.61 -2.66
C GLN A 80 5.40 -16.92 -4.06
N LEU A 81 6.14 -16.00 -4.69
CA LEU A 81 6.75 -16.24 -6.00
C LEU A 81 7.89 -17.25 -5.91
N LEU A 82 8.73 -17.15 -4.88
CA LEU A 82 9.78 -18.14 -4.62
C LEU A 82 9.19 -19.54 -4.32
N GLU A 83 8.10 -19.62 -3.55
CA GLU A 83 7.39 -20.88 -3.27
C GLU A 83 6.72 -21.48 -4.53
N GLN A 84 6.33 -20.65 -5.50
CA GLN A 84 5.68 -21.08 -6.76
C GLN A 84 6.68 -21.53 -7.82
N ASP A 85 7.85 -20.90 -7.91
CA ASP A 85 8.94 -21.33 -8.79
C ASP A 85 9.66 -22.56 -8.22
N ASP A 86 9.62 -22.75 -6.90
CA ASP A 86 10.37 -23.78 -6.19
C ASP A 86 9.45 -24.78 -5.48
N GLY A 87 8.91 -25.74 -6.24
CA GLY A 87 8.44 -27.00 -5.68
C GLY A 87 9.52 -27.80 -4.93
N ALA A 88 10.66 -27.20 -4.57
CA ALA A 88 11.80 -27.88 -3.99
C ALA A 88 12.71 -27.04 -3.07
N LEU A 89 12.37 -25.88 -2.48
CA LEU A 89 13.26 -25.30 -1.46
C LEU A 89 12.52 -24.71 -0.26
N VAL A 90 12.26 -25.61 0.69
CA VAL A 90 11.99 -25.29 2.10
C VAL A 90 13.17 -24.50 2.65
N SER A 91 12.99 -23.20 2.89
CA SER A 91 13.77 -22.54 3.94
C SER A 91 12.97 -22.65 5.26
N PRO A 92 13.49 -23.36 6.28
CA PRO A 92 12.80 -23.48 7.56
C PRO A 92 12.58 -22.11 8.20
N PRO A 93 11.57 -21.97 9.08
CA PRO A 93 11.26 -20.70 9.72
C PRO A 93 12.48 -20.23 10.53
N LEU A 94 12.85 -18.96 10.38
CA LEU A 94 13.83 -18.30 11.23
C LEU A 94 13.21 -18.04 12.62
N ASN A 95 12.90 -19.11 13.35
CA ASN A 95 12.47 -19.06 14.74
C ASN A 95 13.61 -19.55 15.62
N GLU A 96 14.64 -18.72 15.81
CA GLU A 96 15.58 -18.86 16.92
C GLU A 96 15.05 -18.09 18.14
N GLN A 97 13.83 -18.39 18.58
CA GLN A 97 13.43 -18.06 19.94
C GLN A 97 12.72 -19.25 20.60
N SER A 98 13.41 -19.69 21.65
CA SER A 98 12.92 -20.43 22.82
C SER A 98 12.98 -21.96 22.73
N HIS A 99 13.92 -22.55 23.48
CA HIS A 99 13.58 -23.47 24.56
C HIS A 99 14.71 -23.51 25.61
N ASP A 100 14.33 -23.19 26.85
CA ASP A 100 14.89 -23.59 28.14
C ASP A 100 16.10 -24.55 28.12
N ASN A 101 17.18 -24.14 28.81
CA ASN A 101 18.05 -25.09 29.51
C ASN A 101 18.02 -24.77 31.01
N ASP A 102 16.91 -25.12 31.66
CA ASP A 102 16.90 -25.45 33.09
C ASP A 102 17.18 -26.95 33.23
N ALA A 103 18.42 -27.28 33.59
CA ALA A 103 18.87 -28.54 34.19
C ALA A 103 20.30 -28.37 34.70
#